data_AF-A0A0K8U2C9-F1
#
_entry.id   AF-A0A0K8U2C9-F1
#
_cell.length_a   1.000
_cell.length_b   1.000
_cell.length_c   1.000
_cell.angle_alpha   90.00
_cell.angle_beta   90.00
_cell.angle_gamma   90.00
#
_symmetry.space_group_name_H-M   'P 1'
#
loop_
_entity.id
_entity.type
_entity.pdbx_description
1 polymer ?
#
loop_
_entity_poly.entity_id
_entity_poly.type
_entity_poly.pdbx_seq_one_letter_code
_entity_poly.pdbx_strand_id
1 'polypeptide(L)'
;MPFSSTEEALSFAETSVLYNSTMLAYIVKIPITEKETYENILIKPVKRNNTIINIVFNNIIKKENKILGINSECKTINSISICNKYQIVSLVNETCITKRLNSKQNPTCQYSNANHVKPIEILQPGLILLNNFNGTVNNSLEEMSVAGTFVVKFSNLTIKINNDSFYNGETLLTGALPVRTQFAP
;
A
#
# COMPACT_ATOMS: atom_id res chain seq x y z
N MET A 1 -2.08 22.24 7.37
CA MET A 1 -0.89 21.38 7.28
C MET A 1 -1.39 19.95 7.30
N PRO A 2 -0.76 19.01 6.56
CA PRO A 2 -1.22 17.62 6.48
C PRO A 2 -0.93 16.83 7.76
N PHE A 3 -0.04 17.34 8.62
CA PHE A 3 0.39 16.69 9.84
C PHE A 3 -0.54 17.05 11.01
N SER A 4 -0.87 16.05 11.82
CA SER A 4 -1.67 16.17 13.04
C SER A 4 -0.85 16.60 14.25
N SER A 5 0.48 16.44 14.21
CA SER A 5 1.40 16.77 15.32
C SER A 5 2.79 17.17 14.83
N THR A 6 3.59 17.77 15.71
CA THR A 6 4.99 18.12 15.44
C THR A 6 5.85 16.86 15.27
N GLU A 7 5.57 15.83 16.06
CA GLU A 7 6.20 14.51 15.98
C GLU A 7 5.99 13.89 14.60
N GLU A 8 4.76 13.96 14.08
CA GLU A 8 4.45 13.50 12.74
C GLU A 8 5.18 14.33 11.68
N ALA A 9 5.21 15.66 11.79
CA ALA A 9 5.96 16.49 10.85
C ALA A 9 7.48 16.16 10.84
N LEU A 10 8.07 15.94 12.01
CA LEU A 10 9.47 15.53 12.15
C LEU A 10 9.74 14.15 11.58
N SER A 11 8.79 13.23 11.69
CA SER A 11 8.91 11.90 11.13
C SER A 11 9.03 11.92 9.60
N PHE A 12 8.46 12.93 8.94
CA PHE A 12 8.62 13.18 7.50
C PHE A 12 9.86 14.01 7.13
N ALA A 13 10.47 14.72 8.08
CA ALA A 13 11.61 15.58 7.81
C ALA A 13 12.86 14.79 7.40
N GLU A 14 13.67 15.41 6.55
CA GLU A 14 15.03 14.94 6.23
C GLU A 14 16.03 15.74 7.04
N THR A 15 16.97 15.05 7.69
CA THR A 15 18.03 15.69 8.46
C THR A 15 19.36 15.53 7.75
N SER A 16 20.13 16.61 7.70
CA SER A 16 21.52 16.59 7.24
C SER A 16 22.39 17.20 8.33
N VAL A 17 23.49 16.53 8.63
CA VAL A 17 24.42 16.95 9.68
C VAL A 17 25.72 17.38 9.03
N LEU A 18 26.15 18.60 9.31
CA LEU A 18 27.44 19.13 8.94
C LEU A 18 28.25 19.32 10.22
N TYR A 19 29.49 18.86 10.23
CA TYR A 19 30.35 18.89 11.40
C TYR A 19 31.76 19.37 11.03
N ASN A 20 32.34 20.17 11.93
CA ASN A 20 33.78 20.43 11.99
C ASN A 20 34.24 20.48 13.47
N SER A 21 35.53 20.69 13.72
CA SER A 21 36.14 20.62 15.05
C SER A 21 35.50 21.49 16.14
N THR A 22 34.75 22.55 15.78
CA THR A 22 34.13 23.47 16.74
C THR A 22 32.63 23.68 16.52
N MET A 23 32.05 23.11 15.46
CA MET A 23 30.68 23.40 15.04
C MET A 23 29.98 22.13 14.57
N LEU A 24 28.77 21.95 15.06
CA LEU A 24 27.82 20.94 14.60
C LEU A 24 26.57 21.67 14.13
N ALA A 25 26.28 21.59 12.83
CA ALA A 25 25.11 22.18 12.21
C ALA A 25 24.13 21.09 11.76
N TYR A 26 22.89 21.24 12.20
CA TYR A 26 21.76 20.41 11.78
C TYR A 26 20.90 21.20 10.80
N ILE A 27 20.68 20.63 9.62
CA ILE A 27 19.74 21.14 8.64
C ILE A 27 18.55 20.19 8.64
N VAL A 28 17.38 20.69 9.06
CA VAL A 28 16.12 19.95 9.04
C VAL A 28 15.25 20.46 7.90
N LYS A 29 15.02 19.61 6.90
CA LYS A 29 14.16 19.91 5.77
C LYS A 29 12.79 19.30 6.03
N ILE A 30 11.80 20.16 6.32
CA ILE A 30 10.41 19.75 6.48
C ILE A 30 9.73 19.88 5.10
N PRO A 31 9.16 18.80 4.54
CA PRO A 31 8.52 18.87 3.23
C PRO A 31 7.26 19.75 3.30
N ILE A 32 7.11 20.60 2.29
CA ILE A 32 5.86 21.34 2.06
C ILE A 32 5.00 20.46 1.15
N THR A 33 3.80 20.12 1.61
CA THR A 33 2.85 19.35 0.81
C THR A 33 1.83 20.25 0.13
N GLU A 34 1.30 19.77 -0.99
CA GLU A 34 0.07 20.34 -1.53
C GLU A 34 -1.08 20.10 -0.53
N LYS A 35 -2.12 20.95 -0.58
CA LYS A 35 -3.31 20.79 0.29
C LYS A 35 -4.21 19.64 -0.17
N GLU A 36 -4.00 19.10 -1.37
CA GLU A 36 -4.87 18.10 -1.96
C GLU A 36 -4.63 16.72 -1.35
N THR A 37 -5.71 16.07 -0.92
CA THR A 37 -5.72 14.66 -0.53
C THR A 37 -6.22 13.80 -1.68
N TYR A 38 -5.68 12.59 -1.79
CA TYR A 38 -6.05 11.62 -2.82
C TYR A 38 -6.39 10.27 -2.16
N GLU A 39 -7.27 9.51 -2.79
CA GLU A 39 -7.53 8.12 -2.41
C GLU A 39 -6.41 7.23 -2.95
N ASN A 40 -5.79 6.41 -2.10
CA ASN A 40 -4.80 5.43 -2.52
C ASN A 40 -5.52 4.11 -2.87
N ILE A 41 -5.26 3.58 -4.07
CA ILE A 41 -5.88 2.36 -4.58
C ILE A 41 -4.78 1.37 -4.97
N LEU A 42 -4.80 0.20 -4.32
CA LEU A 42 -3.98 -0.95 -4.67
C LEU A 42 -4.67 -1.76 -5.78
N ILE A 43 -3.95 -1.98 -6.88
CA ILE A 43 -4.38 -2.77 -8.03
C ILE A 43 -3.56 -4.04 -8.07
N LYS A 44 -4.24 -5.19 -8.18
CA LYS A 44 -3.61 -6.50 -8.36
C LYS A 44 -4.12 -7.18 -9.63
N PRO A 45 -3.24 -7.79 -10.44
CA PRO A 45 -3.65 -8.46 -11.65
C PRO A 45 -4.29 -9.81 -11.29
N VAL A 46 -5.46 -10.10 -11.85
CA VAL A 46 -6.17 -11.36 -11.64
C VAL A 46 -5.89 -12.32 -12.80
N LYS A 47 -5.55 -13.57 -12.47
CA LYS A 47 -5.28 -14.65 -13.41
C LYS A 47 -6.59 -15.16 -14.01
N ARG A 48 -6.67 -15.20 -15.34
CA ARG A 48 -7.78 -15.83 -16.07
C ARG A 48 -7.22 -16.50 -17.32
N ASN A 49 -7.54 -17.78 -17.52
CA ASN A 49 -7.07 -18.57 -18.67
C ASN A 49 -5.54 -18.47 -18.88
N ASN A 50 -4.78 -18.52 -17.78
CA ASN A 50 -3.32 -18.35 -17.76
C ASN A 50 -2.77 -17.00 -18.29
N THR A 51 -3.62 -15.98 -18.36
CA THR A 51 -3.26 -14.62 -18.73
C THR A 51 -3.61 -13.63 -17.63
N ILE A 52 -2.92 -12.50 -17.62
CA ILE A 52 -3.24 -11.34 -16.78
C ILE A 52 -3.27 -10.07 -17.63
N ILE A 53 -3.96 -9.05 -17.13
CA ILE A 53 -3.78 -7.68 -17.63
C ILE A 53 -2.42 -7.19 -17.16
N ASN A 54 -1.61 -6.70 -18.09
CA ASN A 54 -0.35 -6.07 -17.76
C ASN A 54 -0.62 -4.73 -17.08
N ILE A 55 -0.23 -4.60 -15.82
CA ILE A 55 -0.35 -3.36 -15.05
C ILE A 55 1.02 -2.75 -14.85
N VAL A 56 1.13 -1.46 -15.14
CA VAL A 56 2.39 -0.71 -14.97
C VAL A 56 2.56 -0.23 -13.52
N PHE A 57 1.45 0.05 -12.84
CA PHE A 57 1.42 0.58 -11.49
C PHE A 57 0.53 -0.27 -10.59
N ASN A 58 1.11 -0.80 -9.51
CA ASN A 58 0.37 -1.52 -8.48
C ASN A 58 -0.38 -0.56 -7.55
N ASN A 59 0.16 0.63 -7.31
CA ASN A 59 -0.49 1.66 -6.51
C ASN A 59 -0.79 2.88 -7.38
N ILE A 60 -2.01 3.38 -7.29
CA ILE A 60 -2.43 4.61 -7.93
C ILE A 60 -3.09 5.51 -6.88
N ILE A 61 -3.09 6.81 -7.16
CA ILE A 61 -3.84 7.79 -6.40
C ILE A 61 -4.92 8.42 -7.27
N LYS A 62 -6.14 8.53 -6.74
CA LYS A 62 -7.30 9.05 -7.45
C LYS A 62 -7.92 10.22 -6.69
N LYS A 63 -8.28 11.26 -7.44
CA LYS A 63 -9.12 12.37 -6.96
C LYS A 63 -9.97 12.85 -8.13
N GLU A 64 -11.28 12.71 -8.02
CA GLU A 64 -12.23 13.07 -9.09
C GLU A 64 -11.81 12.43 -10.44
N ASN A 65 -11.46 13.25 -11.44
CA ASN A 65 -11.01 12.83 -12.76
C ASN A 65 -9.48 12.71 -12.90
N LYS A 66 -8.72 13.01 -11.85
CA LYS A 66 -7.26 12.85 -11.83
C LYS A 66 -6.91 11.46 -11.30
N ILE A 67 -6.21 10.69 -12.13
CA ILE A 67 -5.62 9.40 -11.75
C ILE A 67 -4.12 9.49 -12.01
N LEU A 68 -3.33 9.21 -10.98
CA LEU A 68 -1.87 9.25 -11.04
C LEU A 68 -1.30 7.90 -10.57
N GLY A 69 -0.26 7.41 -11.22
CA GLY A 69 0.47 6.21 -10.83
C GLY A 69 1.62 6.54 -9.90
N ILE A 70 1.87 5.68 -8.92
CA ILE A 70 3.03 5.77 -8.03
C ILE A 70 4.14 4.88 -8.61
N ASN A 71 5.27 5.47 -9.01
CA ASN A 71 6.38 4.75 -9.65
C ASN A 71 7.39 4.16 -8.65
N SER A 72 7.39 4.63 -7.40
CA SER A 72 8.35 4.27 -6.36
C SER A 72 7.74 4.51 -4.97
N GLU A 73 8.35 3.94 -3.94
CA GLU A 73 7.78 3.94 -2.59
C GLU A 73 7.58 5.37 -2.04
N CYS A 74 6.36 5.63 -1.57
CA CYS A 74 6.04 6.83 -0.81
C CYS A 74 6.36 6.62 0.66
N LYS A 75 6.64 7.71 1.38
CA LYS A 75 6.85 7.64 2.82
C LYS A 75 5.49 7.53 3.50
N THR A 76 5.27 6.45 4.23
CA THR A 76 4.02 6.19 4.95
C THR A 76 4.28 6.17 6.45
N ILE A 77 3.51 6.96 7.19
CA ILE A 77 3.57 7.04 8.65
C ILE A 77 2.14 7.04 9.17
N ASN A 78 1.82 6.06 10.00
CA ASN A 78 0.45 5.75 10.42
C ASN A 78 -0.47 5.56 9.20
N SER A 79 -1.55 6.34 9.11
CA SER A 79 -2.52 6.30 8.00
C SER A 79 -2.20 7.28 6.87
N ILE A 80 -1.12 8.07 6.99
CA ILE A 80 -0.77 9.13 6.04
C ILE A 80 0.40 8.69 5.17
N SER A 81 0.23 8.82 3.86
CA SER A 81 1.28 8.57 2.87
C SER A 81 1.60 9.85 2.12
N ILE A 82 2.88 10.23 2.08
CA ILE A 82 3.37 11.40 1.35
C ILE A 82 4.31 10.91 0.25
N CYS A 83 3.91 11.20 -0.98
CA CYS A 83 4.66 10.88 -2.18
C CYS A 83 5.38 12.14 -2.68
N ASN A 84 6.65 12.01 -3.06
CA ASN A 84 7.33 13.09 -3.75
C ASN A 84 6.74 13.24 -5.17
N LYS A 85 6.62 14.48 -5.65
CA LYS A 85 6.08 14.79 -6.99
C LYS A 85 6.80 14.05 -8.11
N TYR A 86 8.12 13.82 -7.99
CA TYR A 86 8.89 13.05 -8.98
C TYR A 86 8.55 11.55 -9.00
N GLN A 87 7.86 11.06 -7.97
CA GLN A 87 7.45 9.66 -7.84
C GLN A 87 6.04 9.39 -8.40
N ILE A 88 5.38 10.44 -8.90
CA ILE A 88 4.00 10.41 -9.33
C ILE A 88 3.93 10.71 -10.83
N VAL A 89 3.20 9.88 -11.57
CA VAL A 89 3.05 10.01 -13.02
C VAL A 89 1.58 10.14 -13.39
N SER A 90 1.26 11.10 -14.25
CA SER A 90 -0.11 11.26 -14.75
C SER A 90 -0.52 10.11 -15.66
N LEU A 91 -1.69 9.51 -15.40
CA LEU A 91 -2.24 8.43 -16.20
C LEU A 91 -3.32 8.88 -17.19
N VAL A 92 -3.37 10.17 -17.53
CA VAL A 92 -4.39 10.72 -18.47
C VAL A 92 -4.41 10.00 -19.82
N ASN A 93 -3.26 9.53 -20.30
CA ASN A 93 -3.12 8.83 -21.59
C ASN A 93 -3.20 7.29 -21.46
N GLU A 94 -3.29 6.74 -20.26
CA GLU A 94 -3.38 5.30 -20.04
C GLU A 94 -4.83 4.84 -20.33
N THR A 95 -5.00 3.77 -21.10
CA THR A 95 -6.31 3.41 -21.69
C THR A 95 -6.98 2.18 -21.08
N CYS A 96 -6.27 1.41 -20.24
CA CYS A 96 -6.79 0.21 -19.63
C CYS A 96 -7.37 0.51 -18.25
N ILE A 97 -6.50 0.84 -17.29
CA ILE A 97 -6.84 0.98 -15.88
C ILE A 97 -7.70 2.21 -15.63
N THR A 98 -7.35 3.37 -16.18
CA THR A 98 -8.13 4.60 -15.97
C THR A 98 -9.54 4.48 -16.55
N LYS A 99 -9.69 3.85 -17.73
CA LYS A 99 -11.01 3.61 -18.33
C LYS A 99 -11.83 2.62 -17.51
N ARG A 100 -11.21 1.55 -16.99
CA ARG A 100 -11.88 0.60 -16.09
C ARG A 100 -12.36 1.27 -14.80
N LEU A 101 -11.52 2.10 -14.18
CA LEU A 101 -11.85 2.79 -12.91
C LEU A 101 -12.89 3.91 -13.07
N ASN A 102 -13.02 4.45 -14.28
CA ASN A 102 -14.02 5.47 -14.60
C ASN A 102 -15.24 4.88 -15.32
N SER A 103 -15.41 3.56 -15.30
CA SER A 103 -16.54 2.84 -15.92
C SER A 103 -16.79 3.22 -17.38
N LYS A 104 -15.73 3.57 -18.13
CA LYS A 104 -15.83 3.91 -19.55
C LYS A 104 -15.89 2.63 -20.39
N GLN A 105 -16.66 2.67 -21.48
CA GLN A 105 -16.78 1.52 -22.39
C GLN A 105 -15.44 1.25 -23.12
N ASN A 106 -15.14 -0.03 -23.31
CA ASN A 106 -14.02 -0.56 -24.11
C ASN A 106 -12.61 -0.11 -23.68
N PRO A 107 -12.12 -0.53 -22.49
CA PRO A 107 -10.72 -0.35 -22.11
C PRO A 107 -9.80 -1.17 -23.03
N THR A 108 -8.72 -0.54 -23.51
CA THR A 108 -7.70 -1.21 -24.31
C THR A 108 -6.56 -1.62 -23.39
N CYS A 109 -6.44 -2.93 -23.14
CA CYS A 109 -5.49 -3.51 -22.20
C CYS A 109 -4.49 -4.43 -22.92
N GLN A 110 -3.23 -4.37 -22.50
CA GLN A 110 -2.24 -5.36 -22.89
C GLN A 110 -2.30 -6.56 -21.94
N TYR A 111 -2.01 -7.74 -22.45
CA TYR A 111 -2.06 -8.99 -21.71
C TYR A 111 -0.69 -9.66 -21.71
N SER A 112 -0.37 -10.34 -20.61
CA SER A 112 0.86 -11.12 -20.46
C SER A 112 0.56 -12.48 -19.82
N ASN A 113 1.55 -13.36 -19.80
CA ASN A 113 1.40 -14.66 -19.14
C ASN A 113 1.22 -14.49 -17.61
N ALA A 114 0.46 -15.40 -17.01
CA ALA A 114 0.15 -15.36 -15.57
C ALA A 114 1.07 -16.25 -14.72
N ASN A 115 2.18 -16.77 -15.28
CA ASN A 115 2.99 -17.80 -14.61
C ASN A 115 3.73 -17.27 -13.37
N HIS A 116 4.06 -15.98 -13.36
CA HIS A 116 4.76 -15.32 -12.26
C HIS A 116 3.82 -14.87 -11.13
N VAL A 117 2.51 -14.90 -11.34
CA VAL A 117 1.52 -14.44 -10.36
C VAL A 117 1.17 -15.57 -9.41
N LYS A 118 1.39 -15.33 -8.11
CA LYS A 118 1.12 -16.32 -7.06
C LYS A 118 -0.39 -16.49 -6.84
N PRO A 119 -0.87 -17.71 -6.59
CA PRO A 119 -2.28 -17.95 -6.25
C PRO A 119 -2.68 -17.40 -4.87
N ILE A 120 -1.73 -17.22 -3.95
CA ILE A 120 -1.95 -16.67 -2.61
C ILE A 120 -0.99 -15.49 -2.44
N GLU A 121 -1.53 -14.32 -2.13
CA GLU A 121 -0.75 -13.10 -1.90
C GLU A 121 -1.28 -12.36 -0.67
N ILE A 122 -0.41 -12.06 0.29
CA ILE A 122 -0.75 -11.22 1.45
C ILE A 122 -0.72 -9.76 0.98
N LEU A 123 -1.88 -9.08 1.04
CA LEU A 123 -1.97 -7.66 0.64
C LEU A 123 -1.58 -6.73 1.78
N GLN A 124 -2.07 -7.05 2.98
CA GLN A 124 -1.77 -6.37 4.24
C GLN A 124 -2.15 -7.31 5.39
N PRO A 125 -1.75 -7.05 6.64
CA PRO A 125 -2.21 -7.84 7.79
C PRO A 125 -3.73 -8.00 7.79
N GLY A 126 -4.20 -9.25 7.87
CA GLY A 126 -5.63 -9.58 7.84
C GLY A 126 -6.32 -9.50 6.47
N LEU A 127 -5.59 -9.28 5.37
CA LEU A 127 -6.15 -9.22 4.02
C LEU A 127 -5.29 -10.01 3.04
N ILE A 128 -5.85 -11.08 2.48
CA ILE A 128 -5.18 -11.99 1.55
C ILE A 128 -5.95 -12.06 0.24
N LEU A 129 -5.23 -11.98 -0.88
CA LEU A 129 -5.76 -12.25 -2.21
C LEU A 129 -5.54 -13.72 -2.58
N LEU A 130 -6.64 -14.40 -2.89
CA LEU A 130 -6.67 -15.69 -3.54
C LEU A 130 -6.94 -15.48 -5.02
N ASN A 131 -5.98 -15.79 -5.88
CA ASN A 131 -6.01 -15.44 -7.30
C ASN A 131 -6.12 -16.69 -8.18
N ASN A 132 -7.30 -16.90 -8.77
CA ASN A 132 -7.65 -18.14 -9.48
C ASN A 132 -7.21 -19.39 -8.69
N PHE A 133 -7.51 -19.37 -7.40
CA PHE A 133 -7.15 -20.36 -6.41
C PHE A 133 -8.19 -21.49 -6.41
N ASN A 134 -7.73 -22.71 -6.10
CA ASN A 134 -8.60 -23.86 -5.87
C ASN A 134 -8.04 -24.62 -4.66
N GLY A 135 -8.77 -24.61 -3.55
CA GLY A 135 -8.32 -25.19 -2.31
C GLY A 135 -9.25 -24.86 -1.14
N THR A 136 -8.76 -25.05 0.08
CA THR A 136 -9.56 -24.88 1.29
C THR A 136 -9.09 -23.67 2.10
N VAL A 137 -10.07 -22.95 2.65
CA VAL A 137 -9.88 -21.93 3.66
C VAL A 137 -10.59 -22.41 4.92
N ASN A 138 -9.85 -22.53 5.99
CA ASN A 138 -10.31 -23.06 7.25
C ASN A 138 -10.05 -22.04 8.36
N ASN A 139 -11.05 -21.82 9.20
CA ASN A 139 -10.87 -21.22 10.51
C ASN A 139 -11.20 -22.28 11.58
N SER A 140 -10.83 -22.06 12.84
CA SER A 140 -11.04 -23.04 13.92
C SER A 140 -12.49 -23.57 14.10
N LEU A 141 -13.48 -22.97 13.44
CA LEU A 141 -14.90 -23.31 13.52
C LEU A 141 -15.44 -23.94 12.23
N GLU A 142 -14.93 -23.54 11.06
CA GLU A 142 -15.50 -23.86 9.75
C GLU A 142 -14.42 -24.07 8.69
N GLU A 143 -14.66 -25.02 7.80
CA GLU A 143 -13.86 -25.26 6.61
C GLU A 143 -14.69 -25.01 5.35
N MET A 144 -14.13 -24.25 4.42
CA MET A 144 -14.77 -23.90 3.15
C MET A 144 -13.83 -24.24 1.98
N SER A 145 -14.34 -25.01 1.03
CA SER A 145 -13.69 -25.18 -0.28
C SER A 145 -14.04 -24.00 -1.18
N VAL A 146 -13.02 -23.35 -1.74
CA VAL A 146 -13.18 -22.16 -2.59
C VAL A 146 -12.45 -22.37 -3.91
N ALA A 147 -13.14 -22.04 -5.00
CA ALA A 147 -12.61 -22.10 -6.36
C ALA A 147 -12.89 -20.78 -7.08
N GLY A 148 -11.83 -20.04 -7.43
CA GLY A 148 -11.94 -18.74 -8.08
C GLY A 148 -11.01 -17.68 -7.50
N THR A 149 -11.39 -16.42 -7.65
CA THR A 149 -10.62 -15.28 -7.13
C THR A 149 -11.39 -14.61 -6.00
N PHE A 150 -10.76 -14.50 -4.83
CA PHE A 150 -11.38 -13.99 -3.61
C PHE A 150 -10.42 -13.08 -2.85
N VAL A 151 -10.98 -12.12 -2.12
CA VAL A 151 -10.25 -11.37 -1.11
C VAL A 151 -10.74 -11.85 0.25
N VAL A 152 -9.84 -12.48 1.00
CA VAL A 152 -10.11 -12.99 2.34
C VAL A 152 -9.72 -11.93 3.35
N LYS A 153 -10.71 -11.43 4.09
CA LYS A 153 -10.50 -10.51 5.21
C LYS A 153 -10.76 -11.23 6.53
N PHE A 154 -9.83 -11.15 7.46
CA PHE A 154 -9.95 -11.78 8.77
C PHE A 154 -9.29 -10.93 9.86
N SER A 155 -9.85 -10.95 11.07
CA SER A 155 -9.34 -10.21 12.22
C SER A 155 -9.47 -11.04 13.49
N ASN A 156 -8.50 -10.87 14.40
CA ASN A 156 -8.44 -11.52 15.71
C ASN A 156 -8.54 -13.04 15.68
N LEU A 157 -8.02 -13.67 14.61
CA LEU A 157 -8.05 -15.11 14.44
C LEU A 157 -6.92 -15.61 13.55
N THR A 158 -6.67 -16.92 13.62
CA THR A 158 -5.79 -17.64 12.69
C THR A 158 -6.65 -18.32 11.64
N ILE A 159 -6.35 -18.11 10.37
CA ILE A 159 -6.90 -18.92 9.27
C ILE A 159 -5.81 -19.85 8.72
N LYS A 160 -6.24 -20.99 8.20
CA LYS A 160 -5.43 -21.86 7.36
C LYS A 160 -5.92 -21.77 5.93
N ILE A 161 -4.99 -21.57 5.00
CA ILE A 161 -5.26 -21.65 3.57
C ILE A 161 -4.40 -22.78 3.05
N ASN A 162 -5.04 -23.89 2.66
CA ASN A 162 -4.37 -25.18 2.50
C ASN A 162 -3.55 -25.54 3.76
N ASN A 163 -2.22 -25.67 3.63
CA ASN A 163 -1.31 -26.02 4.72
C ASN A 163 -0.70 -24.80 5.42
N ASP A 164 -0.87 -23.60 4.87
CA ASP A 164 -0.26 -22.37 5.39
C ASP A 164 -1.18 -21.72 6.44
N SER A 165 -0.60 -21.31 7.56
CA SER A 165 -1.33 -20.65 8.66
C SER A 165 -1.03 -19.16 8.69
N PHE A 166 -2.07 -18.34 8.77
CA PHE A 166 -1.98 -16.88 8.80
C PHE A 166 -2.69 -16.36 10.04
N TYR A 167 -1.96 -15.62 10.87
CA TYR A 167 -2.51 -14.98 12.06
C TYR A 167 -2.61 -13.47 11.86
N ASN A 168 -3.74 -12.90 12.24
CA ASN A 168 -3.91 -11.45 12.35
C ASN A 168 -4.51 -11.12 13.72
N GLY A 169 -3.65 -10.67 14.63
CA GLY A 169 -4.08 -10.07 15.90
C GLY A 169 -4.13 -8.56 15.75
N GLU A 170 -5.23 -7.92 16.11
CA GLU A 170 -5.25 -6.47 16.24
C GLU A 170 -4.35 -6.08 17.41
N THR A 171 -3.16 -5.56 17.11
CA THR A 171 -2.41 -4.78 18.09
C THR A 171 -3.14 -3.46 18.26
N LEU A 172 -3.90 -3.33 19.35
CA LEU A 172 -4.26 -2.01 19.86
C LEU A 172 -2.93 -1.28 20.13
N LEU A 173 -2.54 -0.36 19.25
CA LEU A 173 -1.50 0.62 19.53
C LEU A 173 -2.05 1.61 20.57
N THR A 174 -2.32 1.12 21.78
CA THR A 174 -2.43 1.97 22.97
C THR A 174 -1.02 2.22 23.47
N GLY A 175 -0.46 3.36 23.10
CA GLY A 175 0.77 3.84 23.70
C GLY A 175 1.57 4.70 22.75
N ALA A 176 1.50 6.01 22.97
CA ALA A 176 2.55 6.93 22.53
C ALA A 176 3.92 6.31 22.86
N LEU A 177 4.84 6.33 21.89
CA LEU A 177 6.22 5.96 22.13
C LEU A 177 6.75 6.81 23.30
N PRO A 178 7.32 6.19 24.36
CA PRO A 178 7.90 6.98 25.43
C PRO A 178 9.07 7.78 24.85
N VAL A 179 8.95 9.11 24.90
CA VAL A 179 10.09 9.99 24.69
C VAL A 179 11.11 9.64 25.79
N ARG A 180 12.22 9.00 25.44
CA ARG A 180 13.39 8.97 26.31
C ARG A 180 13.98 10.38 26.31
N THR A 181 13.45 11.25 27.15
CA THR A 181 14.18 12.42 27.63
C THR A 181 15.24 11.94 28.62
N GLN A 182 16.38 11.49 28.09
CA GLN A 182 17.63 11.55 28.86
C GLN A 182 18.50 12.65 28.25
N PHE A 183 18.17 13.87 28.63
CA PHE A 183 19.19 14.88 28.84
C PHE A 183 19.28 15.08 30.35
N ALA A 184 20.40 14.66 30.92
CA ALA A 184 20.82 15.01 32.27
C ALA A 184 22.36 15.11 32.24
N PRO A 185 22.92 15.95 33.13
CA PRO A 185 23.81 17.08 32.80
C PRO A 185 25.24 16.72 32.41
#